data_AF-A0A820NTM6-F1
#
_entry.id   AF-A0A820NTM6-F1
#
_cell.length_a   1.000
_cell.length_b   1.000
_cell.length_c   1.000
_cell.angle_alpha   90.00
_cell.angle_beta   90.00
_cell.angle_gamma   90.00
#
_symmetry.space_group_name_H-M   'P 1'
#
loop_
_entity.id
_entity.type
_entity.pdbx_description
1 polymer ?
#
loop_
_entity_poly.entity_id
_entity_poly.type
_entity_poly.pdbx_seq_one_letter_code
_entity_poly.pdbx_strand_id
1 'polypeptide(L)'
;MFDISIDLANIYQLVFKLSILTYYKLSIHATNLFISLPIATNQQQQSAIESLIIDHRCSFDELSAIISFTLQLRRLKLTHGFNHPLNKELIPSIMLENLTYLSSDIYGVEFDGFKTFIRKMNSKLKTLNVIIQCEDMMYLDAYRWKQLLLHYYPQLEKFYFTYYDRIDNNNHQYQIYSCGLNPFSTLFWIQRKWIFKAKLEGTSPVEENDQ
;
A
#
# COMPACT_ATOMS: atom_id res chain seq x y z
N MET A 1 26.59 -18.38 1.40
CA MET A 1 26.62 -16.90 1.38
C MET A 1 25.73 -16.47 2.54
N PHE A 2 26.29 -15.87 3.60
CA PHE A 2 25.48 -15.47 4.76
C PHE A 2 24.59 -14.31 4.34
N ASP A 3 23.29 -14.54 4.32
CA ASP A 3 22.33 -13.49 4.04
C ASP A 3 22.18 -12.63 5.31
N ILE A 4 22.83 -11.47 5.32
CA ILE A 4 22.78 -10.55 6.47
C ILE A 4 21.44 -9.82 6.38
N SER A 5 20.49 -10.24 7.20
CA SER A 5 19.24 -9.51 7.38
C SER A 5 19.48 -8.27 8.25
N ILE A 6 18.94 -7.13 7.83
CA ILE A 6 19.07 -5.85 8.54
C ILE A 6 17.76 -5.57 9.29
N ASP A 7 17.84 -5.50 10.62
CA ASP A 7 16.73 -5.09 11.48
C ASP A 7 16.64 -3.57 11.56
N LEU A 8 15.49 -3.01 11.17
CA LEU A 8 15.24 -1.57 11.24
C LEU A 8 14.63 -1.12 12.58
N ALA A 9 14.37 -2.03 13.52
CA ALA A 9 13.70 -1.72 14.78
C ALA A 9 14.37 -0.57 15.55
N ASN A 10 15.70 -0.54 15.62
CA ASN A 10 16.44 0.51 16.33
C ASN A 10 16.21 1.90 15.73
N ILE A 11 16.11 2.00 14.40
CA ILE A 11 15.86 3.28 13.71
C ILE A 11 14.46 3.79 14.08
N TYR A 12 13.46 2.92 13.96
CA TYR A 12 12.08 3.26 14.31
C TYR A 12 11.92 3.63 15.78
N GLN A 13 12.51 2.86 16.71
CA GLN A 13 12.46 3.16 18.15
C GLN A 13 13.10 4.51 18.49
N LEU A 14 14.22 4.86 17.84
CA LEU A 14 14.84 6.17 18.03
C LEU A 14 13.91 7.28 17.56
N VAL A 15 13.36 7.13 16.35
CA VAL A 15 12.52 8.13 15.70
C VAL A 15 11.22 8.36 16.47
N PHE A 16 10.55 7.29 16.94
CA PHE A 16 9.30 7.43 17.68
C PHE A 16 9.45 8.14 19.02
N LYS A 17 10.65 8.16 19.61
CA LYS A 17 10.95 8.92 20.83
C LYS A 17 11.12 10.43 20.58
N LEU A 18 11.22 10.87 19.32
CA LEU A 18 11.35 12.29 18.98
C LEU A 18 9.98 12.98 19.03
N SER A 19 9.66 13.58 20.17
CA SER A 19 8.35 14.19 20.45
C SER A 19 7.99 15.39 19.56
N ILE A 20 8.96 16.00 18.88
CA ILE A 20 8.75 17.14 17.98
C ILE A 20 8.59 16.74 16.51
N LEU A 21 8.87 15.48 16.17
CA LEU A 21 8.91 15.05 14.78
C LEU A 21 7.50 14.74 14.27
N THR A 22 6.98 15.62 13.42
CA THR A 22 5.63 15.46 12.81
C THR A 22 5.68 14.81 11.42
N TYR A 23 6.83 14.84 10.76
CA TYR A 23 7.06 14.24 9.45
C TYR A 23 8.24 13.29 9.50
N TYR A 24 8.06 12.06 9.03
CA TYR A 24 9.11 11.07 8.92
C TYR A 24 9.05 10.32 7.58
N LYS A 25 10.21 10.18 6.95
CA LYS A 25 10.41 9.38 5.74
C LYS A 25 11.63 8.50 5.93
N LEU A 26 11.48 7.20 5.70
CA LEU A 26 12.58 6.24 5.67
C LEU A 26 12.65 5.58 4.29
N SER A 27 13.75 5.83 3.56
CA SER A 27 14.04 5.20 2.27
C SER A 27 15.22 4.25 2.41
N ILE A 28 15.00 2.96 2.15
CA ILE A 28 16.06 1.96 2.18
C ILE A 28 15.89 1.01 1.00
N HIS A 29 16.91 0.97 0.15
CA HIS A 29 16.98 0.09 -1.01
C HIS A 29 17.83 -1.14 -0.66
N ALA A 30 17.27 -2.03 0.16
CA ALA A 30 17.87 -3.32 0.47
C ALA A 30 16.82 -4.42 0.38
N THR A 31 17.23 -5.62 -0.01
CA THR A 31 16.33 -6.76 -0.25
C THR A 31 15.98 -7.52 1.02
N ASN A 32 16.89 -7.55 2.00
CA ASN A 32 16.79 -8.39 3.19
C ASN A 32 16.60 -7.55 4.45
N LEU A 33 15.50 -6.79 4.45
CA LEU A 33 15.08 -5.95 5.56
C LEU A 33 13.99 -6.66 6.35
N PHE A 34 14.03 -6.52 7.66
CA PHE A 34 12.93 -6.87 8.54
C PHE A 34 12.80 -5.86 9.68
N ILE A 35 11.67 -5.90 10.36
CA ILE A 35 11.38 -4.99 11.47
C ILE A 35 10.90 -5.79 12.67
N SER A 36 11.77 -5.93 13.67
CA SER A 36 11.41 -6.57 14.94
C SER A 36 10.92 -5.53 15.96
N LEU A 37 9.76 -4.92 15.69
CA LEU A 37 9.12 -3.97 16.60
C LEU A 37 7.99 -4.63 17.41
N PRO A 38 7.93 -4.40 18.73
CA PRO A 38 6.74 -4.76 19.49
C PRO A 38 5.57 -3.86 19.08
N ILE A 39 4.34 -4.36 19.19
CA ILE A 39 3.14 -3.54 19.07
C ILE A 39 3.08 -2.60 20.29
N ALA A 40 2.94 -1.29 20.05
CA ALA A 40 2.75 -0.32 21.11
C ALA A 40 1.39 -0.54 21.78
N THR A 41 1.41 -0.77 23.09
CA THR A 41 0.20 -0.95 23.90
C THR A 41 -0.14 0.27 24.74
N ASN A 42 0.81 1.18 24.94
CA ASN A 42 0.66 2.32 25.86
C ASN A 42 0.73 3.67 25.15
N GLN A 43 -0.06 4.64 25.62
CA GLN A 43 -0.09 6.01 25.08
C GLN A 43 1.25 6.74 25.21
N GLN A 44 2.09 6.39 26.19
CA GLN A 44 3.40 7.01 26.39
C GLN A 44 4.41 6.66 25.28
N GLN A 45 4.13 5.65 24.47
CA GLN A 45 4.97 5.25 23.34
C GLN A 45 4.57 5.95 22.04
N GLN A 46 3.55 6.82 22.09
CA GLN A 46 3.03 7.47 20.90
C GLN A 46 3.93 8.59 20.43
N SER A 47 4.26 8.54 19.14
CA SER A 47 5.00 9.56 18.43
C SER A 47 4.07 10.68 17.98
N ALA A 48 4.65 11.89 17.81
CA ALA A 48 3.95 13.05 17.26
C ALA A 48 3.83 13.03 15.72
N ILE A 49 4.28 11.94 15.07
CA ILE A 49 4.28 11.82 13.61
C ILE A 49 2.84 11.88 13.07
N GLU A 50 2.59 12.88 12.24
CA GLU A 50 1.36 13.06 11.49
C GLU A 50 1.52 12.64 10.02
N SER A 51 2.74 12.58 9.49
CA SER A 51 3.04 12.17 8.11
C SER A 51 4.18 11.17 8.07
N LEU A 52 3.87 9.95 7.62
CA LEU A 52 4.80 8.83 7.54
C LEU A 52 4.95 8.34 6.10
N ILE A 53 6.19 8.24 5.64
CA ILE A 53 6.55 7.64 4.36
C ILE A 53 7.48 6.45 4.60
N ILE A 54 6.98 5.25 4.29
CA ILE A 54 7.74 4.01 4.30
C ILE A 54 8.13 3.72 2.85
N ASP A 55 9.41 3.88 2.58
CA ASP A 55 10.03 3.72 1.27
C ASP A 55 11.08 2.59 1.33
N HIS A 56 10.60 1.47 1.85
CA HIS A 56 11.24 0.16 1.82
C HIS A 56 10.12 -0.89 1.89
N ARG A 57 10.44 -2.15 1.62
CA ARG A 57 9.44 -3.21 1.74
C ARG A 57 9.18 -3.52 3.22
N CYS A 58 7.94 -3.82 3.57
CA CYS A 58 7.58 -4.31 4.90
C CYS A 58 6.43 -5.32 4.79
N SER A 59 6.37 -6.27 5.73
CA SER A 59 5.19 -7.10 5.91
C SER A 59 4.04 -6.30 6.52
N PHE A 60 2.85 -6.90 6.56
CA PHE A 60 1.73 -6.29 7.25
C PHE A 60 1.95 -6.16 8.76
N ASP A 61 2.54 -7.19 9.37
CA ASP A 61 2.77 -7.22 10.82
C ASP A 61 3.78 -6.16 11.21
N GLU A 62 4.80 -5.97 10.37
CA GLU A 62 5.78 -4.89 10.51
C GLU A 62 5.13 -3.50 10.36
N LEU A 63 4.28 -3.32 9.35
CA LEU A 63 3.51 -2.08 9.19
C LEU A 63 2.63 -1.83 10.41
N SER A 64 1.95 -2.86 10.91
CA SER A 64 1.08 -2.80 12.09
C SER A 64 1.83 -2.35 13.33
N ALA A 65 3.01 -2.94 13.55
CA ALA A 65 3.89 -2.53 14.63
C ALA A 65 4.30 -1.06 14.46
N ILE A 66 4.73 -0.64 13.28
CA ILE A 66 5.10 0.76 12.98
C ILE A 66 3.95 1.72 13.30
N ILE A 67 2.76 1.51 12.72
CA ILE A 67 1.65 2.46 12.84
C ILE A 67 1.03 2.46 14.25
N SER A 68 1.26 1.42 15.05
CA SER A 68 0.83 1.40 16.46
C SER A 68 1.51 2.50 17.30
N PHE A 69 2.69 2.98 16.89
CA PHE A 69 3.38 4.11 17.54
C PHE A 69 2.95 5.47 16.98
N THR A 70 2.15 5.52 15.91
CA THR A 70 1.80 6.78 15.23
C THR A 70 0.29 6.95 15.16
N LEU A 71 -0.42 6.94 16.28
CA LEU A 71 -1.90 7.08 16.25
C LEU A 71 -2.39 8.49 15.85
N GLN A 72 -1.50 9.49 15.85
CA GLN A 72 -1.79 10.85 15.33
C GLN A 72 -1.63 10.95 13.80
N LEU A 73 -1.34 9.84 13.12
CA LEU A 73 -1.04 9.81 11.70
C LEU A 73 -2.20 10.33 10.86
N ARG A 74 -1.94 11.36 10.06
CA ARG A 74 -2.87 11.95 9.09
C ARG A 74 -2.57 11.48 7.66
N ARG A 75 -1.30 11.21 7.36
CA ARG A 75 -0.82 10.83 6.03
C ARG A 75 0.10 9.62 6.10
N LEU A 76 -0.25 8.55 5.39
CA LEU A 76 0.58 7.36 5.22
C LEU A 76 0.90 7.17 3.74
N LYS A 77 2.18 6.97 3.43
CA LYS A 77 2.64 6.56 2.10
C LYS A 77 3.51 5.31 2.18
N LEU A 78 3.17 4.29 1.40
CA LEU A 78 3.91 3.04 1.22
C LEU A 78 4.37 2.97 -0.25
N THR A 79 5.68 2.93 -0.50
CA THR A 79 6.23 3.08 -1.87
C THR A 79 6.75 1.76 -2.47
N HIS A 80 7.03 0.75 -1.64
CA HIS A 80 7.57 -0.54 -2.12
C HIS A 80 6.69 -1.75 -1.78
N GLY A 81 5.44 -1.50 -1.39
CA GLY A 81 4.44 -2.53 -1.13
C GLY A 81 4.80 -3.52 -0.03
N PHE A 82 4.08 -4.66 -0.04
CA PHE A 82 4.20 -5.70 0.97
C PHE A 82 5.11 -6.84 0.50
N ASN A 83 5.92 -7.38 1.41
CA ASN A 83 6.90 -8.44 1.08
C ASN A 83 6.29 -9.81 0.80
N HIS A 84 5.10 -10.12 1.30
CA HIS A 84 4.53 -11.47 1.29
C HIS A 84 2.99 -11.46 1.21
N PRO A 85 2.37 -12.56 0.74
CA PRO A 85 0.92 -12.72 0.77
C PRO A 85 0.40 -12.54 2.20
N LEU A 86 -0.73 -11.84 2.31
CA LEU A 86 -1.31 -11.47 3.59
C LEU A 86 -1.88 -12.68 4.32
N ASN A 87 -1.34 -12.98 5.51
CA ASN A 87 -2.03 -13.85 6.44
C ASN A 87 -3.21 -13.08 7.06
N LYS A 88 -4.41 -13.28 6.52
CA LYS A 88 -5.62 -12.50 6.85
C LYS A 88 -6.00 -12.59 8.34
N GLU A 89 -5.62 -13.68 9.03
CA GLU A 89 -6.01 -13.97 10.41
C GLU A 89 -5.17 -13.21 11.45
N LEU A 90 -3.89 -12.95 11.16
CA LEU A 90 -2.96 -12.37 12.13
C LEU A 90 -3.02 -10.85 12.22
N ILE A 91 -3.70 -10.20 11.28
CA ILE A 91 -3.68 -8.75 11.21
C ILE A 91 -4.47 -8.14 12.39
N PRO A 92 -3.83 -7.38 13.30
CA PRO A 92 -4.56 -6.68 14.36
C PRO A 92 -5.40 -5.53 13.76
N SER A 93 -6.56 -5.26 14.38
CA SER A 93 -7.31 -4.05 14.05
C SER A 93 -6.61 -2.84 14.64
N ILE A 94 -6.33 -1.83 13.83
CA ILE A 94 -5.64 -0.61 14.28
C ILE A 94 -6.53 0.57 13.96
N MET A 95 -6.77 1.42 14.96
CA MET A 95 -7.67 2.55 14.83
C MET A 95 -6.88 3.80 14.46
N LEU A 96 -6.81 4.12 13.16
CA LEU A 96 -6.16 5.33 12.65
C LEU A 96 -7.20 6.43 12.38
N GLU A 97 -7.84 6.94 13.43
CA GLU A 97 -8.97 7.87 13.32
C GLU A 97 -8.63 9.17 12.58
N ASN A 98 -7.38 9.63 12.71
CA ASN A 98 -6.89 10.87 12.13
C ASN A 98 -6.39 10.70 10.69
N LEU A 99 -6.27 9.46 10.20
CA LEU A 99 -5.72 9.18 8.90
C LEU A 99 -6.71 9.60 7.82
N THR A 100 -6.31 10.59 7.03
CA THR A 100 -7.12 11.18 5.96
C THR A 100 -6.51 10.94 4.58
N TYR A 101 -5.24 10.58 4.51
CA TYR A 101 -4.52 10.32 3.27
C TYR A 101 -3.78 8.98 3.35
N LEU A 102 -4.05 8.10 2.40
CA LEU A 102 -3.31 6.87 2.18
C LEU A 102 -2.82 6.83 0.73
N SER A 103 -1.53 6.56 0.55
CA SER A 103 -0.95 6.20 -0.74
C SER A 103 -0.24 4.86 -0.59
N SER A 104 -0.55 3.89 -1.44
CA SER A 104 0.10 2.59 -1.39
C SER A 104 0.43 2.08 -2.78
N ASP A 105 1.70 1.74 -2.96
CA ASP A 105 2.15 0.91 -4.06
C ASP A 105 1.94 -0.54 -3.61
N ILE A 106 1.25 -1.33 -4.42
CA ILE A 106 0.79 -2.67 -4.09
C ILE A 106 1.47 -3.63 -5.05
N TYR A 107 2.31 -4.49 -4.48
CA TYR A 107 3.06 -5.51 -5.19
C TYR A 107 2.80 -6.85 -4.53
N GLY A 108 2.48 -7.88 -5.32
CA GLY A 108 2.30 -9.26 -4.83
C GLY A 108 1.16 -9.47 -3.82
N VAL A 109 0.21 -8.54 -3.71
CA VAL A 109 -0.94 -8.66 -2.80
C VAL A 109 -2.24 -8.71 -3.59
N GLU A 110 -2.96 -9.82 -3.46
CA GLU A 110 -4.31 -9.98 -4.01
C GLU A 110 -5.31 -8.97 -3.45
N PHE A 111 -6.34 -8.66 -4.24
CA PHE A 111 -7.39 -7.69 -3.93
C PHE A 111 -8.06 -7.97 -2.58
N ASP A 112 -8.35 -9.23 -2.28
CA ASP A 112 -9.00 -9.60 -1.00
C ASP A 112 -8.07 -9.39 0.19
N GLY A 113 -6.76 -9.51 -0.03
CA GLY A 113 -5.74 -9.13 0.94
C GLY A 113 -5.78 -7.62 1.20
N PHE A 114 -5.72 -6.81 0.15
CA PHE A 114 -5.82 -5.35 0.26
C PHE A 114 -7.15 -4.89 0.89
N LYS A 115 -8.27 -5.52 0.52
CA LYS A 115 -9.58 -5.28 1.17
C LYS A 115 -9.52 -5.53 2.68
N THR A 116 -8.83 -6.58 3.09
CA THR A 116 -8.64 -6.89 4.52
C THR A 116 -7.82 -5.82 5.23
N PHE A 117 -6.74 -5.32 4.60
CA PHE A 117 -5.96 -4.19 5.10
C PHE A 117 -6.82 -2.96 5.34
N ILE A 118 -7.55 -2.55 4.31
CA ILE A 118 -8.41 -1.37 4.30
C ILE A 118 -9.45 -1.44 5.42
N ARG A 119 -10.09 -2.61 5.58
CA ARG A 119 -11.06 -2.84 6.66
C ARG A 119 -10.43 -2.68 8.05
N LYS A 120 -9.24 -3.23 8.27
CA LYS A 120 -8.61 -3.29 9.60
C LYS A 120 -7.96 -1.97 10.05
N MET A 121 -7.76 -1.02 9.13
CA MET A 121 -7.21 0.32 9.43
C MET A 121 -8.23 1.27 10.09
N ASN A 122 -9.52 0.98 9.96
CA ASN A 122 -10.63 1.74 10.54
C ASN A 122 -10.43 3.27 10.54
N SER A 123 -10.16 3.83 9.36
CA SER A 123 -9.75 5.22 9.16
C SER A 123 -10.81 6.08 8.51
N LYS A 124 -10.70 7.41 8.63
CA LYS A 124 -11.59 8.40 8.00
C LYS A 124 -10.94 8.96 6.73
N LEU A 125 -10.56 8.07 5.80
CA LEU A 125 -9.84 8.47 4.59
C LEU A 125 -10.66 9.44 3.73
N LYS A 126 -10.00 10.53 3.34
CA LYS A 126 -10.48 11.48 2.35
C LYS A 126 -9.79 11.30 1.01
N THR A 127 -8.54 10.83 1.01
CA THR A 127 -7.77 10.55 -0.20
C THR A 127 -7.17 9.16 -0.13
N LEU A 128 -7.42 8.37 -1.17
CA LEU A 128 -6.82 7.07 -1.40
C LEU A 128 -6.13 7.08 -2.76
N ASN A 129 -4.82 6.83 -2.76
CA ASN A 129 -4.03 6.61 -3.96
C ASN A 129 -3.49 5.19 -3.94
N VAL A 130 -3.78 4.41 -4.97
CA VAL A 130 -3.29 3.04 -5.11
C VAL A 130 -2.59 2.88 -6.44
N ILE A 131 -1.40 2.30 -6.37
CA ILE A 131 -0.60 1.92 -7.52
C ILE A 131 -0.48 0.40 -7.50
N ILE A 132 -1.09 -0.27 -8.46
CA ILE A 132 -1.14 -1.73 -8.54
C ILE A 132 -0.09 -2.20 -9.53
N GLN A 133 0.81 -3.06 -9.05
CA GLN A 133 1.82 -3.77 -9.83
C GLN A 133 1.68 -5.27 -9.53
N CYS A 134 0.53 -5.86 -9.86
CA CYS A 134 0.26 -7.28 -9.64
C CYS A 134 -0.63 -7.86 -10.74
N GLU A 135 -0.51 -9.16 -10.95
CA GLU A 135 -1.26 -9.93 -11.95
C GLU A 135 -2.71 -10.23 -11.53
N ASP A 136 -3.11 -9.83 -10.32
CA ASP A 136 -4.48 -10.05 -9.85
C ASP A 136 -5.48 -9.13 -10.59
N MET A 137 -6.18 -9.74 -11.54
CA MET A 137 -7.25 -9.13 -12.34
C MET A 137 -8.40 -8.58 -11.50
N MET A 138 -8.58 -9.02 -10.25
CA MET A 138 -9.64 -8.52 -9.39
C MET A 138 -9.48 -7.02 -9.08
N TYR A 139 -8.28 -6.46 -9.23
CA TYR A 139 -8.08 -5.01 -9.15
C TYR A 139 -8.70 -4.23 -10.32
N LEU A 140 -8.97 -4.88 -11.45
CA LEU A 140 -9.66 -4.29 -12.60
C LEU A 140 -11.19 -4.42 -12.51
N ASP A 141 -11.72 -5.02 -11.45
CA ASP A 141 -13.16 -5.10 -11.20
C ASP A 141 -13.67 -3.81 -10.52
N ALA A 142 -14.30 -2.94 -11.31
CA ALA A 142 -14.87 -1.70 -10.81
C ALA A 142 -16.01 -1.94 -9.79
N TYR A 143 -16.76 -3.03 -9.91
CA TYR A 143 -17.84 -3.31 -8.96
C TYR A 143 -17.28 -3.62 -7.57
N ARG A 144 -16.21 -4.43 -7.50
CA ARG A 144 -15.49 -4.71 -6.24
C ARG A 144 -14.95 -3.45 -5.60
N TRP A 145 -14.31 -2.57 -6.37
CA TRP A 145 -13.85 -1.28 -5.86
C TRP A 145 -15.00 -0.41 -5.36
N LYS A 146 -16.09 -0.29 -6.12
CA LYS A 146 -17.26 0.49 -5.71
C LYS A 146 -17.82 -0.01 -4.37
N GLN A 147 -17.95 -1.33 -4.20
CA GLN A 147 -18.40 -1.92 -2.94
C GLN A 147 -17.45 -1.61 -1.77
N LEU A 148 -16.15 -1.81 -1.99
CA LEU A 148 -15.12 -1.52 -0.98
C LEU A 148 -15.20 -0.07 -0.51
N LEU A 149 -15.20 0.88 -1.45
CA LEU A 149 -15.12 2.31 -1.17
C LEU A 149 -16.42 2.82 -0.53
N LEU A 150 -17.59 2.39 -1.00
CA LEU A 150 -18.86 2.80 -0.40
C LEU A 150 -19.06 2.25 1.01
N HIS A 151 -18.55 1.05 1.28
CA HIS A 151 -18.72 0.40 2.57
C HIS A 151 -17.74 0.92 3.62
N TYR A 152 -16.44 1.03 3.30
CA TYR A 152 -15.42 1.43 4.27
C TYR A 152 -15.08 2.92 4.26
N TYR A 153 -15.24 3.61 3.13
CA TYR A 153 -14.90 5.03 2.99
C TYR A 153 -16.00 5.84 2.29
N PRO A 154 -17.22 5.89 2.87
CA PRO A 154 -18.34 6.64 2.28
C PRO A 154 -18.06 8.14 2.12
N GLN A 155 -17.10 8.68 2.88
CA GLN A 155 -16.68 10.09 2.85
C GLN A 155 -15.42 10.33 1.99
N LEU A 156 -14.99 9.35 1.18
CA LEU A 156 -13.81 9.51 0.33
C LEU A 156 -14.04 10.61 -0.70
N GLU A 157 -13.19 11.62 -0.71
CA GLU A 157 -13.27 12.75 -1.62
C GLU A 157 -12.49 12.45 -2.91
N LYS A 158 -11.31 11.84 -2.78
CA LYS A 158 -10.37 11.60 -3.89
C LYS A 158 -9.93 10.15 -3.93
N PHE A 159 -10.10 9.53 -5.09
CA PHE A 159 -9.57 8.23 -5.40
C PHE A 159 -8.70 8.31 -6.66
N TYR A 160 -7.47 7.83 -6.53
CA TYR A 160 -6.52 7.69 -7.62
C TYR A 160 -6.13 6.23 -7.71
N PHE A 161 -6.36 5.65 -8.87
CA PHE A 161 -6.02 4.27 -9.16
C PHE A 161 -5.12 4.23 -10.38
N THR A 162 -3.94 3.61 -10.22
CA THR A 162 -3.04 3.32 -11.34
C THR A 162 -2.79 1.82 -11.38
N TYR A 163 -3.04 1.18 -12.51
CA TYR A 163 -2.70 -0.23 -12.74
C TYR A 163 -1.57 -0.32 -13.76
N TYR A 164 -0.53 -1.06 -13.41
CA TYR A 164 0.60 -1.37 -14.27
C TYR A 164 0.47 -2.83 -14.74
N ASP A 165 0.39 -3.00 -16.06
CA ASP A 165 0.43 -4.31 -16.72
C ASP A 165 1.84 -4.49 -17.32
N ARG A 166 2.45 -5.64 -17.03
CA ARG A 166 3.80 -5.97 -17.53
C ARG A 166 3.66 -6.63 -18.89
N ILE A 167 4.37 -6.09 -19.88
CA ILE A 167 4.44 -6.71 -21.20
C ILE A 167 5.49 -7.83 -21.13
N ASP A 168 5.03 -9.07 -21.00
CA ASP A 168 5.85 -10.24 -21.31
C ASP A 168 5.76 -10.52 -22.81
N ASN A 169 6.91 -10.47 -23.49
CA ASN A 169 7.03 -10.67 -24.95
C ASN A 169 6.47 -12.02 -25.46
N ASN A 170 6.18 -12.95 -24.54
CA ASN A 170 5.71 -14.30 -24.86
C ASN A 170 4.19 -14.49 -24.76
N ASN A 171 3.44 -13.54 -24.18
CA ASN A 171 1.98 -13.65 -24.01
C ASN A 171 1.25 -12.47 -24.67
N HIS A 172 0.68 -12.72 -25.84
CA HIS A 172 -0.11 -11.75 -26.63
C HIS A 172 -1.49 -11.43 -26.04
N GLN A 173 -1.77 -11.82 -24.79
CA GLN A 173 -3.04 -11.54 -24.11
C GLN A 173 -2.83 -10.51 -23.00
N TYR A 174 -2.94 -9.24 -23.38
CA TYR A 174 -2.89 -8.15 -22.43
C TYR A 174 -4.06 -8.21 -21.44
N GLN A 175 -3.75 -8.16 -20.16
CA GLN A 175 -4.71 -8.33 -19.09
C GLN A 175 -5.73 -7.18 -19.03
N ILE A 176 -5.26 -5.96 -19.27
CA ILE A 176 -6.12 -4.77 -19.33
C ILE A 176 -7.16 -4.85 -20.46
N TYR A 177 -6.84 -5.51 -21.57
CA TYR A 177 -7.70 -5.54 -22.75
C TYR A 177 -8.77 -6.64 -22.68
N SER A 178 -8.51 -7.73 -21.94
CA SER A 178 -9.49 -8.80 -21.75
C SER A 178 -10.56 -8.44 -20.71
N CYS A 179 -10.22 -7.67 -19.68
CA CYS A 179 -11.16 -7.29 -18.62
C CYS A 179 -12.13 -6.16 -19.00
N GLY A 180 -11.87 -5.42 -20.10
CA GLY A 180 -12.72 -4.33 -20.58
C GLY A 180 -12.92 -3.23 -19.54
N LEU A 181 -12.18 -2.12 -19.61
CA LEU A 181 -12.26 -0.99 -18.65
C LEU A 181 -13.62 -0.26 -18.58
N ASN A 182 -14.60 -0.69 -19.38
CA ASN A 182 -15.95 -0.13 -19.47
C ASN A 182 -16.69 0.04 -18.11
N PRO A 183 -16.51 -0.83 -17.09
CA PRO A 183 -17.14 -0.63 -15.77
C PRO A 183 -16.67 0.64 -15.02
N PHE A 184 -15.46 1.14 -15.30
CA PHE A 184 -14.96 2.40 -14.73
C PHE A 184 -15.50 3.66 -15.44
N SER A 185 -16.23 3.50 -16.56
CA SER A 185 -16.93 4.61 -17.24
C SER A 185 -18.40 4.78 -16.82
N THR A 186 -18.87 4.07 -15.79
CA THR A 186 -20.24 4.28 -15.29
C THR A 186 -20.40 5.66 -14.62
N LEU A 187 -21.64 6.17 -14.57
CA LEU A 187 -21.97 7.48 -13.96
C LEU A 187 -21.42 7.62 -12.52
N PHE A 188 -21.36 6.52 -11.77
CA PHE A 188 -20.79 6.50 -10.43
C PHE A 188 -19.37 7.07 -10.37
N TRP A 189 -18.51 6.68 -11.32
CA TRP A 189 -17.10 7.10 -11.39
C TRP A 189 -16.96 8.50 -11.97
N ILE A 190 -17.69 8.78 -13.05
CA ILE A 190 -17.67 10.07 -13.75
C ILE A 190 -18.08 11.21 -12.80
N GLN A 191 -19.19 11.05 -12.07
CA GLN A 191 -19.69 12.07 -11.15
C GLN A 191 -18.72 12.37 -10.00
N ARG A 192 -17.99 11.35 -9.54
CA ARG A 192 -16.97 11.47 -8.48
C ARG A 192 -15.66 12.08 -8.98
N LYS A 193 -15.46 12.18 -10.29
CA LYS A 193 -14.21 12.66 -10.93
C LYS A 193 -12.97 11.92 -10.38
N TRP A 194 -13.16 10.66 -10.02
CA TRP A 194 -12.09 9.79 -9.56
C TRP A 194 -11.24 9.36 -10.74
N ILE A 195 -9.93 9.26 -10.52
CA ILE A 195 -8.97 9.08 -11.61
C ILE A 195 -8.54 7.63 -11.69
N PHE A 196 -8.76 7.05 -12.87
CA PHE A 196 -8.27 5.74 -13.24
C PHE A 196 -7.19 5.89 -14.33
N LYS A 197 -6.04 5.27 -14.12
CA LYS A 197 -4.94 5.23 -15.09
C LYS A 197 -4.52 3.78 -15.29
N ALA A 198 -4.44 3.35 -16.53
CA ALA A 198 -3.77 2.12 -16.91
C ALA A 198 -2.44 2.49 -17.57
N LYS A 199 -1.37 1.77 -17.23
CA LYS A 199 -0.03 1.94 -17.79
C LYS A 199 0.50 0.58 -18.22
N LEU A 200 1.11 0.57 -19.41
CA LEU A 200 1.80 -0.60 -19.94
C LEU A 200 3.30 -0.37 -19.75
N GLU A 201 3.98 -1.29 -19.07
CA GLU A 201 5.44 -1.26 -18.95
C GLU A 201 6.04 -2.36 -19.83
N GLY A 202 6.74 -1.95 -20.88
CA GLY A 202 7.53 -2.83 -21.73
C GLY A 202 8.78 -3.30 -21.00
N THR A 203 9.02 -4.61 -20.99
CA THR A 203 10.37 -5.10 -20.71
C THR A 203 11.25 -4.71 -21.90
N SER A 204 12.29 -3.89 -21.67
CA SER A 204 13.31 -3.71 -22.69
C SER A 204 13.91 -5.08 -22.98
N PRO A 205 14.14 -5.47 -24.25
CA PRO A 205 14.80 -6.72 -24.55
C PRO A 205 16.12 -6.72 -23.79
N VAL A 206 16.33 -7.76 -22.97
CA VAL A 206 17.67 -8.09 -22.49
C VAL A 206 18.49 -8.27 -23.76
N GLU A 207 19.43 -7.38 -24.02
CA GLU A 207 20.45 -7.61 -25.03
C GLU A 207 21.08 -8.96 -24.66
N GLU A 208 20.82 -9.97 -25.50
CA GLU A 208 21.59 -11.20 -25.53
C GLU A 208 23.05 -10.80 -25.69
N ASN A 209 23.76 -10.69 -24.57
CA ASN A 209 25.21 -10.73 -24.59
C ASN A 209 25.59 -12.15 -24.96
N ASP A 210 25.67 -12.40 -26.26
CA ASP A 210 26.49 -13.46 -26.82
C ASP A 210 27.94 -13.23 -26.35
N GLN A 211 28.38 -14.04 -25.38
CA GLN A 211 29.78 -14.47 -25.21
C GLN A 211 29.90 -15.66 -24.24
#